data_AF-A0A972NAF5-F1
#
_entry.id   AF-A0A972NAF5-F1
#
_cell.length_a   1.000
_cell.length_b   1.000
_cell.length_c   1.000
_cell.angle_alpha   90.00
_cell.angle_beta   90.00
_cell.angle_gamma   90.00
#
_symmetry.space_group_name_H-M   'P 1'
#
loop_
_entity.id
_entity.type
_entity.pdbx_description
1 polymer ?
#
loop_
_entity_poly.entity_id
_entity_poly.type
_entity_poly.pdbx_seq_one_letter_code
_entity_poly.pdbx_strand_id
1 'polypeptide(L)'
;MISKFARAMGVAFLLAWIGTACQSIPQEPPPNTQATIQAAVGTQLAQYTPAVDYQATITAQANQIASQSTAIAALQATPDTQEAIRQALLARLGWPADQLSFDIAEIRGEYAVGSLSRVGEMGGAAWFAVHSNGQWVILHIGQGVPYCEELEPFNPPTDWISHCVDVTGNTVQR
;
A
#
# COMPACT_ATOMS: atom_id res chain seq x y z
N MET A 1 -18.38 -38.02 -30.12
CA MET A 1 -19.69 -37.49 -30.54
C MET A 1 -19.64 -35.98 -30.57
N ILE A 2 -19.75 -35.41 -31.78
CA ILE A 2 -20.62 -34.28 -32.16
C ILE A 2 -20.34 -32.92 -31.48
N SER A 3 -20.29 -31.75 -32.12
CA SER A 3 -20.11 -31.25 -33.49
C SER A 3 -20.36 -29.74 -33.38
N LYS A 4 -19.44 -28.90 -33.90
CA LYS A 4 -19.69 -27.62 -34.61
C LYS A 4 -20.39 -26.48 -33.78
N PHE A 5 -20.30 -25.17 -34.07
CA PHE A 5 -20.44 -24.45 -35.33
C PHE A 5 -20.04 -22.95 -35.18
N ALA A 6 -19.48 -22.41 -36.27
CA ALA A 6 -19.49 -21.03 -36.83
C ALA A 6 -19.25 -19.78 -35.96
N ARG A 7 -18.28 -18.90 -36.25
CA ARG A 7 -18.11 -17.93 -37.38
C ARG A 7 -19.21 -16.86 -37.49
N ALA A 8 -18.82 -15.60 -37.28
CA ALA A 8 -19.44 -14.43 -37.91
C ALA A 8 -18.35 -13.39 -38.26
N MET A 9 -18.07 -13.29 -39.56
CA MET A 9 -17.42 -12.15 -40.23
C MET A 9 -18.50 -11.11 -40.57
N GLY A 10 -18.23 -9.83 -40.35
CA GLY A 10 -19.04 -8.70 -40.83
C GLY A 10 -18.09 -7.57 -41.25
N VAL A 11 -17.65 -7.55 -42.51
CA VAL A 11 -18.16 -6.73 -43.64
C VAL A 11 -17.59 -5.31 -43.65
N ALA A 12 -16.78 -5.08 -44.68
CA ALA A 12 -16.16 -3.84 -45.09
C ALA A 12 -17.19 -2.80 -45.56
N PHE A 13 -16.88 -1.52 -45.36
CA PHE A 13 -17.55 -0.41 -46.04
C PHE A 13 -16.55 0.36 -46.91
N LEU A 14 -16.84 0.36 -48.21
CA LEU A 14 -16.13 1.05 -49.27
C LEU A 14 -16.49 2.55 -49.32
N LEU A 15 -15.44 3.35 -49.53
CA LEU A 15 -15.29 4.46 -50.47
C LEU A 15 -16.55 5.15 -51.04
N ALA A 16 -16.59 6.48 -50.90
CA ALA A 16 -17.09 7.36 -51.95
C ALA A 16 -16.31 8.69 -51.97
N TRP A 17 -15.53 8.85 -53.04
CA TRP A 17 -14.93 10.11 -53.50
C TRP A 17 -16.03 11.00 -54.09
N ILE A 18 -16.00 12.30 -53.77
CA ILE A 18 -16.68 13.33 -54.58
C ILE A 18 -15.68 14.46 -54.78
N GLY A 19 -15.16 14.56 -56.01
CA GLY A 19 -14.45 15.73 -56.47
C GLY A 19 -15.44 16.78 -56.97
N THR A 20 -15.21 18.04 -56.63
CA THR A 20 -15.91 19.18 -57.23
C THR A 20 -14.96 20.36 -57.39
N ALA A 21 -14.69 20.64 -58.67
CA ALA A 21 -14.38 21.89 -59.37
C ALA A 21 -13.61 23.03 -58.66
N CYS A 22 -12.50 23.42 -59.31
CA CYS A 22 -11.82 24.71 -59.18
C CYS A 22 -12.74 25.87 -59.56
N GLN A 23 -12.78 26.90 -58.71
CA GLN A 23 -13.08 28.28 -59.12
C GLN A 23 -12.09 29.21 -58.41
N SER A 24 -11.26 29.90 -59.19
CA SER A 24 -10.26 30.86 -58.74
C SER A 24 -10.90 32.21 -58.43
N ILE A 25 -10.81 32.66 -57.18
CA ILE A 25 -11.27 33.98 -56.70
C ILE A 25 -10.06 34.93 -56.65
N PRO A 26 -10.20 36.21 -57.05
CA PRO A 26 -9.12 37.21 -56.96
C PRO A 26 -8.71 37.48 -55.51
N GLN A 27 -7.41 37.44 -55.22
CA GLN A 27 -6.85 37.82 -53.92
C GLN A 27 -6.61 39.33 -53.87
N GLU A 28 -7.38 40.03 -53.05
CA GLU A 28 -7.10 41.39 -52.57
C GLU A 28 -6.07 41.30 -51.43
N PRO A 29 -5.01 42.12 -51.39
CA PRO A 29 -4.00 42.05 -50.33
C PRO A 29 -4.55 42.61 -49.01
N PRO A 30 -4.59 41.84 -47.91
CA PRO A 30 -5.01 42.37 -46.62
C PRO A 30 -3.94 43.29 -46.01
N PRO A 31 -4.36 44.29 -45.22
CA PRO A 31 -3.49 45.29 -44.60
C PRO A 31 -2.48 44.67 -43.61
N ASN A 32 -1.32 45.31 -43.49
CA ASN A 32 -0.16 44.85 -42.73
C ASN A 32 -0.47 44.50 -41.26
N THR A 33 -0.65 43.22 -40.98
CA THR A 33 -0.91 42.69 -39.63
C THR A 33 0.30 42.75 -38.67
N GLN A 34 1.45 43.29 -39.09
CA GLN A 34 2.65 43.32 -38.24
C GLN A 34 2.61 44.35 -37.11
N ALA A 35 1.75 45.37 -37.16
CA ALA A 35 1.68 46.39 -36.11
C ALA A 35 0.76 46.01 -34.94
N THR A 36 -0.18 45.07 -35.11
CA THR A 36 -1.23 44.79 -34.10
C THR A 36 -0.91 43.60 -33.18
N ILE A 37 0.06 42.76 -33.54
CA ILE A 37 0.39 41.53 -32.77
C ILE A 37 1.34 41.84 -31.59
N GLN A 38 2.12 42.92 -31.64
CA GLN A 38 3.07 43.24 -30.57
C GLN A 38 2.46 43.89 -29.33
N ALA A 39 1.21 44.37 -29.38
CA ALA A 39 0.54 44.96 -28.21
C ALA A 39 -0.24 43.93 -27.36
N ALA A 40 -0.59 42.76 -27.91
CA ALA A 40 -1.40 41.75 -27.20
C ALA A 40 -0.58 40.67 -26.49
N VAL A 41 0.68 40.45 -26.89
CA VAL A 41 1.54 39.41 -26.29
C VAL A 41 2.28 39.92 -25.03
N GLY A 42 2.40 41.24 -24.85
CA GLY A 42 3.09 41.84 -23.70
C GLY A 42 2.30 41.88 -22.38
N THR A 43 0.98 41.64 -22.41
CA THR A 43 0.10 41.82 -21.23
C THR A 43 -0.44 40.53 -20.62
N GLN A 44 -0.23 39.35 -21.23
CA GLN A 44 -0.73 38.08 -20.70
C GLN A 44 0.28 37.24 -19.89
N LEU A 45 1.52 37.69 -19.72
CA LEU A 45 2.53 36.97 -18.91
C LEU A 45 2.67 37.49 -17.47
N ALA A 46 1.88 38.48 -17.05
CA ALA A 46 2.00 39.09 -15.71
C ALA A 46 1.03 38.57 -14.65
N GLN A 47 0.12 37.64 -14.98
CA GLN A 47 -0.99 37.25 -14.08
C GLN A 47 -1.03 35.78 -13.69
N TYR A 48 -0.02 34.97 -14.01
CA TYR A 48 -0.03 33.56 -13.64
C TYR A 48 1.27 33.10 -12.97
N THR A 49 1.46 33.57 -11.75
CA THR A 49 2.25 32.87 -10.74
C THR A 49 1.39 32.71 -9.50
N PRO A 50 0.68 31.59 -9.31
CA PRO A 50 0.27 31.24 -7.96
C PRO A 50 1.57 31.01 -7.18
N ALA A 51 1.85 31.89 -6.21
CA ALA A 51 2.85 31.62 -5.19
C ALA A 51 2.35 30.43 -4.38
N VAL A 52 2.73 29.22 -4.80
CA VAL A 52 2.53 28.01 -4.02
C VAL A 52 3.53 28.09 -2.87
N ASP A 53 3.04 28.34 -1.66
CA ASP A 53 3.84 28.25 -0.45
C ASP A 53 4.10 26.76 -0.15
N TYR A 54 5.17 26.25 -0.76
CA TYR A 54 5.62 24.88 -0.59
C TYR A 54 5.91 24.55 0.88
N GLN A 55 6.31 25.53 1.69
CA GLN A 55 6.61 25.35 3.11
C GLN A 55 5.34 25.06 3.92
N ALA A 56 4.25 25.81 3.64
CA ALA A 56 2.95 25.58 4.25
C ALA A 56 2.37 24.21 3.87
N THR A 57 2.61 23.76 2.63
CA THR A 57 2.08 22.49 2.12
C THR A 57 2.80 21.28 2.73
N ILE A 58 4.13 21.33 2.87
CA ILE A 58 4.94 20.26 3.51
C ILE A 58 4.56 20.11 4.99
N THR A 59 4.36 21.22 5.70
CA THR A 59 4.05 21.22 7.14
C THR A 59 2.64 20.66 7.40
N ALA A 60 1.66 20.99 6.54
CA ALA A 60 0.32 20.45 6.64
C ALA A 60 0.29 18.93 6.38
N GLN A 61 1.03 18.44 5.38
CA GLN A 61 1.13 17.00 5.09
C GLN A 61 1.83 16.24 6.22
N ALA A 62 2.91 16.77 6.79
CA ALA A 62 3.60 16.16 7.92
C ALA A 62 2.67 15.98 9.15
N ASN A 63 1.83 16.98 9.45
CA ASN A 63 0.86 16.88 10.54
C ASN A 63 -0.26 15.87 10.25
N GLN A 64 -0.70 15.72 9.00
CA GLN A 64 -1.69 14.70 8.64
C GLN A 64 -1.12 13.28 8.71
N ILE A 65 0.14 13.08 8.31
CA ILE A 65 0.83 11.78 8.44
C ILE A 65 1.04 11.43 9.93
N ALA A 66 1.46 12.40 10.74
CA ALA A 66 1.61 12.20 12.19
C ALA A 66 0.29 11.85 12.89
N SER A 67 -0.82 12.50 12.47
CA SER A 67 -2.16 12.27 13.02
C SER A 67 -2.77 10.93 12.58
N GLN A 68 -2.50 10.49 11.35
CA GLN A 68 -2.93 9.16 10.87
C GLN A 68 -2.10 8.04 11.51
N SER A 69 -0.80 8.26 11.73
CA SER A 69 0.04 7.29 12.45
C SER A 69 -0.40 7.10 13.90
N THR A 70 -0.89 8.15 14.57
CA THR A 70 -1.45 8.04 15.93
C THR A 70 -2.85 7.43 15.95
N ALA A 71 -3.66 7.58 14.89
CA ALA A 71 -4.98 6.96 14.78
C ALA A 71 -4.92 5.47 14.43
N ILE A 72 -3.95 5.03 13.63
CA ILE A 72 -3.69 3.60 13.32
C ILE A 72 -3.02 2.91 14.51
N ALA A 73 -2.13 3.63 15.20
CA ALA A 73 -1.66 3.25 16.52
C ALA A 73 -2.87 3.08 17.46
N ALA A 74 -3.82 4.02 17.56
CA ALA A 74 -4.98 3.92 18.45
C ALA A 74 -6.04 2.84 18.13
N LEU A 75 -5.89 2.05 17.05
CA LEU A 75 -6.54 0.73 16.94
C LEU A 75 -5.91 -0.32 17.89
N GLN A 76 -4.88 0.13 18.63
CA GLN A 76 -4.12 -0.46 19.72
C GLN A 76 -4.97 -1.27 20.68
N ALA A 77 -4.61 -2.55 20.81
CA ALA A 77 -4.94 -3.44 21.92
C ALA A 77 -6.31 -3.16 22.56
N THR A 78 -7.36 -3.12 21.73
CA THR A 78 -8.71 -3.15 22.27
C THR A 78 -8.85 -4.45 23.07
N PRO A 79 -9.74 -4.49 24.08
CA PRO A 79 -9.99 -5.73 24.83
C PRO A 79 -10.27 -6.92 23.91
N ASP A 80 -10.97 -6.69 22.79
CA ASP A 80 -11.26 -7.69 21.77
C ASP A 80 -10.00 -8.17 21.03
N THR A 81 -9.12 -7.24 20.61
CA THR A 81 -7.84 -7.58 19.97
C THR A 81 -6.93 -8.36 20.92
N GLN A 82 -6.86 -7.93 22.18
CA GLN A 82 -6.05 -8.60 23.20
C GLN A 82 -6.56 -10.03 23.44
N GLU A 83 -7.89 -10.21 23.54
CA GLU A 83 -8.48 -11.53 23.70
C GLU A 83 -8.24 -12.42 22.46
N ALA A 84 -8.37 -11.87 21.25
CA ALA A 84 -8.11 -12.62 20.02
C ALA A 84 -6.65 -13.10 19.92
N ILE A 85 -5.68 -12.25 20.26
CA ILE A 85 -4.26 -12.62 20.31
C ILE A 85 -4.02 -13.66 21.41
N ARG A 86 -4.63 -13.49 22.59
CA ARG A 86 -4.54 -14.47 23.68
C ARG A 86 -4.99 -15.86 23.25
N GLN A 87 -6.11 -15.95 22.54
CA GLN A 87 -6.63 -17.22 22.03
C GLN A 87 -5.68 -17.84 20.99
N ALA A 88 -5.11 -17.04 20.10
CA ALA A 88 -4.12 -17.50 19.13
C ALA A 88 -2.84 -18.04 19.81
N LEU A 89 -2.36 -17.36 20.86
CA LEU A 89 -1.22 -17.81 21.67
C LEU A 89 -1.50 -19.14 22.38
N LEU A 90 -2.66 -19.27 23.04
CA LEU A 90 -3.06 -20.51 23.71
C LEU A 90 -3.18 -21.68 22.72
N ALA A 91 -3.77 -21.44 21.54
CA ALA A 91 -3.88 -22.44 20.50
C ALA A 91 -2.51 -22.91 19.99
N ARG A 92 -1.54 -22.00 19.85
CA ARG A 92 -0.17 -22.32 19.41
C ARG A 92 0.64 -23.05 20.48
N LEU A 93 0.50 -22.65 21.75
CA LEU A 93 1.27 -23.19 22.88
C LEU A 93 0.69 -24.47 23.48
N GLY A 94 -0.63 -24.69 23.36
CA GLY A 94 -1.34 -25.78 24.03
C GLY A 94 -1.39 -25.63 25.56
N TRP A 95 -1.13 -24.42 26.07
CA TRP A 95 -1.17 -24.13 27.50
C TRP A 95 -2.61 -23.90 27.97
N PRO A 96 -2.93 -24.20 29.24
CA PRO A 96 -4.18 -23.76 29.82
C PRO A 96 -4.16 -22.24 30.04
N ALA A 97 -5.35 -21.63 29.97
CA ALA A 97 -5.52 -20.17 30.01
C ALA A 97 -4.97 -19.50 31.28
N ASP A 98 -4.98 -20.21 32.40
CA ASP A 98 -4.50 -19.74 33.70
C ASP A 98 -2.96 -19.77 33.85
N GLN A 99 -2.26 -20.40 32.90
CA GLN A 99 -0.80 -20.47 32.89
C GLN A 99 -0.15 -19.49 31.93
N LEU A 100 -0.92 -18.82 31.06
CA LEU A 100 -0.39 -17.83 30.13
C LEU A 100 -0.37 -16.45 30.79
N SER A 101 0.83 -15.91 30.97
CA SER A 101 1.04 -14.48 31.19
C SER A 101 1.59 -13.90 29.89
N PHE A 102 0.93 -12.91 29.31
CA PHE A 102 1.41 -12.26 28.09
C PHE A 102 1.13 -10.77 28.13
N ASP A 103 1.90 -10.04 27.34
CA ASP A 103 1.80 -8.60 27.15
C ASP A 103 1.98 -8.26 25.68
N ILE A 104 1.29 -7.22 25.21
CA ILE A 104 1.41 -6.69 23.85
C ILE A 104 2.27 -5.43 23.92
N ALA A 105 3.47 -5.51 23.35
CA ALA A 105 4.41 -4.39 23.36
C ALA A 105 4.07 -3.35 22.29
N GLU A 106 3.78 -3.80 21.06
CA GLU A 106 3.44 -2.92 19.95
C GLU A 106 2.47 -3.61 18.98
N ILE A 107 1.54 -2.83 18.43
CA ILE A 107 0.74 -3.20 17.25
C ILE A 107 0.98 -2.13 16.19
N ARG A 108 1.34 -2.56 14.98
CA ARG A 108 1.58 -1.69 13.83
C ARG A 108 0.92 -2.28 12.58
N GLY A 109 -0.17 -1.67 12.14
CA GLY A 109 -0.97 -2.19 11.03
C GLY A 109 -1.54 -3.57 11.37
N GLU A 110 -1.21 -4.56 10.56
CA GLU A 110 -1.65 -5.95 10.75
C GLU A 110 -0.70 -6.77 11.62
N TYR A 111 0.39 -6.20 12.14
CA TYR A 111 1.38 -6.93 12.92
C TYR A 111 1.33 -6.57 14.40
N ALA A 112 1.61 -7.54 15.25
CA ALA A 112 1.71 -7.36 16.69
C ALA A 112 2.92 -8.10 17.25
N VAL A 113 3.55 -7.52 18.26
CA VAL A 113 4.68 -8.13 18.98
C VAL A 113 4.48 -7.98 20.47
N GLY A 114 5.09 -8.88 21.23
CA GLY A 114 5.04 -8.79 22.67
C GLY A 114 5.87 -9.84 23.36
N SER A 115 5.61 -9.98 24.65
CA SER A 115 6.26 -10.96 25.51
C SER A 115 5.23 -11.92 26.09
N LEU A 116 5.69 -13.12 26.40
CA LEU A 116 4.91 -14.10 27.15
C LEU A 116 5.80 -14.86 28.11
N SER A 117 5.21 -15.38 29.17
CA SER A 117 5.82 -16.29 30.10
C SER A 117 4.77 -17.26 30.63
N ARG A 118 5.25 -18.36 31.19
CA ARG A 118 4.38 -19.24 31.95
C ARG A 118 4.30 -18.75 33.39
N VAL A 119 3.09 -18.70 33.95
CA VAL A 119 2.89 -18.30 35.34
C VAL A 119 3.74 -19.18 36.27
N GLY A 120 4.56 -18.55 37.11
CA GLY A 120 5.46 -19.24 38.03
C GLY A 120 6.84 -19.60 37.46
N GLU A 121 7.10 -19.35 36.17
CA GLU A 121 8.42 -19.50 35.58
C GLU A 121 9.17 -18.16 35.56
N MET A 122 10.50 -18.20 35.75
CA MET A 122 11.36 -17.00 35.65
C MET A 122 11.73 -16.66 34.20
N GLY A 123 11.42 -17.55 33.25
CA GLY A 123 11.73 -17.39 31.83
C GLY A 123 10.55 -16.82 31.04
N GLY A 124 10.86 -16.02 30.02
CA GLY A 124 9.89 -15.51 29.05
C GLY A 124 10.38 -15.70 27.62
N ALA A 125 9.46 -15.56 26.68
CA ALA A 125 9.70 -15.58 25.25
C ALA A 125 9.11 -14.34 24.60
N ALA A 126 9.70 -13.89 23.49
CA ALA A 126 9.04 -12.95 22.60
C ALA A 126 8.05 -13.70 21.71
N TRP A 127 7.02 -13.01 21.26
CA TRP A 127 6.12 -13.52 20.23
C TRP A 127 5.89 -12.47 19.14
N PHE A 128 5.59 -12.96 17.95
CA PHE A 128 5.26 -12.16 16.77
C PHE A 128 4.00 -12.72 16.12
N ALA A 129 3.06 -11.84 15.81
CA ALA A 129 1.78 -12.19 15.21
C ALA A 129 1.44 -11.29 14.02
N VAL A 130 0.62 -11.83 13.12
CA VAL A 130 0.02 -11.11 12.00
C VAL A 130 -1.49 -11.34 12.00
N HIS A 131 -2.25 -10.32 11.67
CA HIS A 131 -3.68 -10.40 11.44
C HIS A 131 -3.92 -10.68 9.95
N SER A 132 -4.38 -11.88 9.64
CA SER A 132 -4.63 -12.31 8.26
C SER A 132 -5.99 -12.98 8.17
N ASN A 133 -6.77 -12.64 7.13
CA ASN A 133 -8.12 -13.19 6.90
C ASN A 133 -9.08 -13.05 8.10
N GLY A 134 -8.97 -11.94 8.86
CA GLY A 134 -9.83 -11.68 10.02
C GLY A 134 -9.45 -12.46 11.29
N GLN A 135 -8.26 -13.08 11.32
CA GLN A 135 -7.77 -13.83 12.47
C GLN A 135 -6.32 -13.48 12.78
N TRP A 136 -5.95 -13.48 14.06
CA TRP A 136 -4.56 -13.36 14.49
C TRP A 136 -3.86 -14.72 14.38
N VAL A 137 -2.71 -14.74 13.72
CA VAL A 137 -1.85 -15.89 13.50
C VAL A 137 -0.51 -15.62 14.15
N ILE A 138 -0.05 -16.53 15.02
CA ILE A 138 1.26 -16.44 15.66
C ILE A 138 2.31 -17.00 14.70
N LEU A 139 3.21 -16.13 14.22
CA LEU A 139 4.28 -16.52 13.29
C LEU A 139 5.50 -17.04 14.04
N HIS A 140 5.81 -16.47 15.21
CA HIS A 140 6.99 -16.86 15.97
C HIS A 140 6.75 -16.77 17.47
N ILE A 141 7.34 -17.71 18.21
CA ILE A 141 7.46 -17.66 19.67
C ILE A 141 8.87 -18.13 20.03
N GLY A 142 9.60 -17.33 20.81
CA GLY A 142 10.90 -17.71 21.31
C GLY A 142 11.85 -16.54 21.50
N GLN A 143 13.13 -16.88 21.69
CA GLN A 143 14.26 -15.96 21.73
C GLN A 143 15.13 -16.07 20.46
N GLY A 144 14.72 -16.92 19.51
CA GLY A 144 15.48 -17.27 18.31
C GLY A 144 15.07 -16.45 17.10
N VAL A 145 15.64 -16.83 15.96
CA VAL A 145 15.28 -16.29 14.65
C VAL A 145 14.20 -17.19 14.03
N PRO A 146 13.07 -16.63 13.53
CA PRO A 146 12.02 -17.40 12.84
C PRO A 146 12.50 -18.06 11.55
N TYR A 147 11.79 -19.11 11.10
CA TYR A 147 12.06 -19.74 9.81
C TYR A 147 11.52 -18.90 8.65
N CYS A 148 12.25 -18.85 7.53
CA CYS A 148 11.85 -18.04 6.37
C CYS A 148 10.48 -18.47 5.82
N GLU A 149 10.21 -19.78 5.79
CA GLU A 149 8.94 -20.36 5.32
C GLU A 149 7.71 -19.90 6.13
N GLU A 150 7.89 -19.58 7.41
CA GLU A 150 6.80 -19.06 8.26
C GLU A 150 6.51 -17.58 7.98
N LEU A 151 7.50 -16.84 7.46
CA LEU A 151 7.39 -15.39 7.22
C LEU A 151 6.99 -15.04 5.79
N GLU A 152 7.44 -15.82 4.79
CA GLU A 152 7.22 -15.56 3.36
C GLU A 152 5.75 -15.27 2.99
N PRO A 153 4.75 -16.00 3.51
CA PRO A 153 3.35 -15.75 3.14
C PRO A 153 2.81 -14.40 3.62
N PHE A 154 3.42 -13.83 4.66
CA PHE A 154 2.92 -12.64 5.34
C PHE A 154 3.79 -11.41 5.11
N ASN A 155 5.05 -11.61 4.71
CA ASN A 155 6.02 -10.55 4.43
C ASN A 155 6.14 -9.48 5.55
N PRO A 156 6.51 -9.89 6.79
CA PRO A 156 6.60 -8.97 7.90
C PRO A 156 7.69 -7.91 7.69
N PRO A 157 7.53 -6.71 8.28
CA PRO A 157 8.47 -5.61 8.14
C PRO A 157 9.89 -6.01 8.53
N THR A 158 10.88 -5.64 7.71
CA THR A 158 12.29 -6.00 7.93
C THR A 158 12.93 -5.23 9.09
N ASP A 159 12.34 -4.11 9.52
CA ASP A 159 12.74 -3.41 10.75
C ASP A 159 12.34 -4.17 12.01
N TRP A 160 11.37 -5.09 11.92
CA TRP A 160 10.97 -5.97 13.02
C TRP A 160 11.66 -7.33 12.94
N ILE A 161 11.70 -7.93 11.74
CA ILE A 161 12.33 -9.22 11.49
C ILE A 161 13.26 -9.09 10.28
N SER A 162 14.52 -8.73 10.56
CA SER A 162 15.56 -8.53 9.55
C SER A 162 16.20 -9.82 9.04
N HIS A 163 16.06 -10.92 9.77
CA HIS A 163 16.70 -12.20 9.46
C HIS A 163 15.72 -13.35 9.64
N CYS A 164 15.96 -14.44 8.92
CA CYS A 164 15.26 -15.71 9.09
C CYS A 164 16.21 -16.89 8.93
N VAL A 165 15.80 -18.07 9.39
CA VAL A 165 16.52 -19.33 9.17
C VAL A 165 15.98 -19.99 7.91
N ASP A 166 16.85 -20.23 6.93
CA ASP A 166 16.49 -20.90 5.68
C ASP A 166 16.35 -22.43 5.86
N VAL A 167 15.93 -23.12 4.79
CA VAL A 167 15.74 -24.58 4.79
C VAL A 167 17.03 -25.37 5.02
N THR A 168 18.19 -24.73 4.89
CA THR A 168 19.50 -25.33 5.16
C THR A 168 19.99 -25.07 6.58
N GLY A 169 19.22 -24.35 7.38
CA GLY A 169 19.56 -23.98 8.75
C GLY A 169 20.46 -22.75 8.87
N ASN A 170 20.69 -22.03 7.76
CA ASN A 170 21.50 -20.82 7.78
C ASN A 170 20.63 -19.60 8.09
N THR A 171 21.14 -18.71 8.94
CA THR A 171 20.53 -17.39 9.14
C THR A 171 20.84 -16.52 7.93
N VAL A 172 19.80 -16.08 7.23
CA VAL A 172 19.88 -15.19 6.07
C VAL A 172 19.18 -13.87 6.35
N GLN A 173 19.67 -12.80 5.76
CA GLN A 173 19.02 -11.49 5.80
C GLN A 173 17.85 -11.46 4.82
N ARG A 174 16.76 -10.77 5.19
CA ARG A 174 15.57 -10.55 4.36
C ARG A 174 15.50 -9.12 3.81
#